data_AF-A0A518CSC2-F1
#
_entry.id   AF-A0A518CSC2-F1
#
_cell.length_a   1.000
_cell.length_b   1.000
_cell.length_c   1.000
_cell.angle_alpha   90.00
_cell.angle_beta   90.00
_cell.angle_gamma   90.00
#
_symmetry.space_group_name_H-M   'P 1'
#
loop_
_entity.id
_entity.type
_entity.pdbx_description
1 polymer ?
#
loop_
_entity_poly.entity_id
_entity_poly.type
_entity_poly.pdbx_seq_one_letter_code
_entity_poly.pdbx_strand_id
1 'polypeptide(L)'
;MNQFSKKTKMIGATSILLTGGIIILFVARQLEAADPKAGSELLKLSHSEKVQVEKNLNYFQSLSPEDQTELREMHKKIQGTNDLRNMFNIYCDWLDSLTPWQRKELAETNSVHERMALINRFLEENRAQENQKKMFDQLREEELSNQQETEARLAQLPAEIASILEPLRQKMKLEPEVQQSLDLLDQQDQNARLLRIALEQEFKKSGREQDEESKLVTSDMVKEMIRRIPNKETRKWLEKIPPQGHGMAVFHFIHHQIESYYRDFAKKGQEPTIEQLEDVFDKLDEKVKADIGPANQPPERFKRLLKKYWLNQDLGEIERLLNSQRKRDSRGRPGGRSRHRRPDDDRSRFGSPPRPNPSSDERPKD
;
A
#
# COMPACT_ATOMS: atom_id res chain seq x y z
N MET A 1 39.80 63.34 22.63
CA MET A 1 41.07 63.03 21.94
C MET A 1 41.01 61.62 21.40
N ASN A 2 40.57 61.51 20.14
CA ASN A 2 41.34 61.02 18.99
C ASN A 2 41.24 59.48 18.85
N GLN A 3 40.17 59.04 18.18
CA GLN A 3 40.16 58.69 16.75
C GLN A 3 40.73 57.29 16.47
N PHE A 4 39.86 56.29 16.56
CA PHE A 4 39.92 55.12 15.68
C PHE A 4 38.53 54.88 15.08
N SER A 5 38.05 55.90 14.35
CA SER A 5 37.06 55.69 13.30
C SER A 5 37.84 55.37 12.02
N LYS A 6 38.05 54.08 11.76
CA LYS A 6 38.26 53.61 10.39
C LYS A 6 37.04 52.79 10.04
N LYS A 7 36.14 53.41 9.29
CA LYS A 7 35.15 52.72 8.47
C LYS A 7 35.93 51.88 7.45
N THR A 8 36.30 50.67 7.83
CA THR A 8 36.78 49.67 6.89
C THR A 8 35.57 49.27 6.06
N LYS A 9 35.49 49.82 4.85
CA LYS A 9 34.69 49.25 3.78
C LYS A 9 35.29 47.88 3.49
N MET A 10 34.84 46.86 4.21
CA MET A 10 35.13 45.45 3.93
C MET A 10 34.29 45.08 2.69
N ILE A 11 34.73 45.58 1.53
CA ILE A 11 34.14 45.28 0.24
C ILE A 11 34.76 43.96 -0.21
N GLY A 12 33.97 42.88 -0.17
CA GLY A 12 34.04 41.83 -1.18
C GLY A 12 35.16 40.79 -1.07
N ALA A 13 35.48 40.28 0.13
CA ALA A 13 36.37 39.11 0.28
C ALA A 13 35.69 37.88 0.95
N THR A 14 34.39 37.93 1.22
CA THR A 14 33.64 36.84 1.89
C THR A 14 32.86 35.91 0.94
N SER A 15 33.07 36.00 -0.38
CA SER A 15 32.25 35.25 -1.35
C SER A 15 32.82 33.91 -1.82
N ILE A 16 34.01 33.46 -1.40
CA ILE A 16 34.57 32.15 -1.82
C ILE A 16 34.94 31.27 -0.63
N LEU A 17 33.89 30.68 -0.06
CA LEU A 17 33.91 29.37 0.59
C LEU A 17 32.66 28.60 0.13
N LEU A 18 32.26 28.77 -1.13
CA LEU A 18 30.89 28.52 -1.61
C LEU A 18 30.77 27.46 -2.71
N THR A 19 31.83 26.69 -2.93
CA THR A 19 31.79 25.47 -3.74
C THR A 19 32.69 24.44 -3.09
N GLY A 20 32.09 23.36 -2.59
CA GLY A 20 32.73 22.12 -2.17
C GLY A 20 33.88 21.71 -3.05
N GLY A 21 35.06 22.02 -2.58
CA GLY A 21 36.29 21.92 -3.31
C GLY A 21 37.37 22.38 -2.38
N ILE A 22 37.83 21.41 -1.57
CA ILE A 22 39.11 21.36 -0.87
C ILE A 22 39.96 22.61 -1.19
N ILE A 23 40.17 23.47 -0.20
CA ILE A 23 41.18 24.53 -0.27
C ILE A 23 42.56 23.86 -0.32
N ILE A 24 42.92 23.32 -1.49
CA ILE A 24 44.30 23.22 -1.95
C ILE A 24 44.60 24.60 -2.52
N LEU A 25 44.87 25.56 -1.63
CA LEU A 25 45.58 26.79 -2.00
C LEU A 25 47.04 26.40 -2.20
N PHE A 26 47.34 25.74 -3.32
CA PHE A 26 48.70 25.55 -3.80
C PHE A 26 48.84 26.21 -5.18
N VAL A 27 49.72 27.20 -5.20
CA VAL A 27 49.95 28.19 -6.24
C VAL A 27 50.47 27.55 -7.54
N ALA A 28 49.59 27.27 -8.50
CA ALA A 28 49.96 26.62 -9.77
C ALA A 28 51.00 27.38 -10.65
N ARG A 29 51.36 28.62 -10.31
CA ARG A 29 52.38 29.41 -11.05
C ARG A 29 53.70 29.67 -10.32
N GLN A 30 53.78 29.35 -9.03
CA GLN A 30 55.05 29.43 -8.25
C GLN A 30 55.59 28.03 -7.91
N LEU A 31 54.83 26.96 -8.19
CA LEU A 31 55.16 25.60 -7.77
C LEU A 31 55.79 24.70 -8.83
N GLU A 32 55.84 25.11 -10.09
CA GLU A 32 56.79 24.47 -11.02
C GLU A 32 58.23 24.56 -10.50
N ALA A 33 58.52 25.51 -9.58
CA ALA A 33 59.83 25.67 -8.96
C ALA A 33 59.96 25.11 -7.52
N ALA A 34 58.89 24.64 -6.84
CA ALA A 34 58.94 24.45 -5.37
C ALA A 34 58.41 23.11 -4.78
N ASP A 35 57.52 22.34 -5.42
CA ASP A 35 57.07 21.05 -4.86
C ASP A 35 56.53 20.08 -5.94
N PRO A 36 57.27 19.00 -6.28
CA PRO A 36 56.87 18.05 -7.32
C PRO A 36 55.64 17.20 -6.97
N LYS A 37 55.20 17.15 -5.70
CA LYS A 37 54.00 16.38 -5.31
C LYS A 37 52.70 17.04 -5.76
N ALA A 38 52.64 18.38 -5.74
CA ALA A 38 51.43 19.14 -6.11
C ALA A 38 51.02 18.97 -7.59
N GLY A 39 52.01 18.87 -8.50
CA GLY A 39 51.75 18.60 -9.92
C GLY A 39 51.15 17.21 -10.17
N SER A 40 51.53 16.21 -9.36
CA SER A 40 51.02 14.84 -9.47
C SER A 40 49.57 14.68 -9.00
N GLU A 41 49.09 15.55 -8.10
CA GLU A 41 47.71 15.55 -7.61
C GLU A 41 46.76 16.25 -8.58
N LEU A 42 47.18 17.35 -9.21
CA LEU A 42 46.42 18.03 -10.27
C LEU A 42 46.12 17.12 -11.45
N LEU A 43 47.04 16.21 -11.82
CA LEU A 43 46.84 15.27 -12.91
C LEU A 43 45.73 14.25 -12.62
N LYS A 44 45.50 13.91 -11.34
CA LYS A 44 44.49 12.94 -10.89
C LYS A 44 43.08 13.52 -10.85
N LEU A 45 42.94 14.84 -10.90
CA LEU A 45 41.63 15.51 -10.89
C LEU A 45 40.86 15.28 -12.19
N SER A 46 39.54 15.14 -12.06
CA SER A 46 38.59 15.17 -13.16
C SER A 46 38.59 16.53 -13.87
N HIS A 47 38.04 16.59 -15.10
CA HIS A 47 37.97 17.84 -15.85
C HIS A 47 37.18 18.93 -15.13
N SER A 48 36.06 18.56 -14.49
CA SER A 48 35.24 19.49 -13.69
C SER A 48 36.00 20.05 -12.48
N GLU A 49 36.78 19.22 -11.79
CA GLU A 49 37.59 19.65 -10.66
C GLU A 49 38.72 20.58 -11.11
N LYS A 50 39.37 20.29 -12.24
CA LYS A 50 40.41 21.16 -12.83
C LYS A 50 39.85 22.55 -13.15
N VAL A 51 38.69 22.63 -13.79
CA VAL A 51 38.01 23.90 -14.09
C VAL A 51 37.67 24.66 -12.80
N GLN A 52 37.27 23.96 -11.74
CA GLN A 52 36.96 24.60 -10.46
C GLN A 52 38.22 25.15 -9.78
N VAL A 53 39.32 24.38 -9.79
CA VAL A 53 40.62 24.82 -9.27
C VAL A 53 41.12 26.06 -10.01
N GLU A 54 40.98 26.10 -11.34
CA GLU A 54 41.37 27.25 -12.15
C GLU A 54 40.54 28.50 -11.82
N LYS A 55 39.20 28.35 -11.68
CA LYS A 55 38.33 29.46 -11.25
C LYS A 55 38.70 29.99 -9.87
N ASN A 56 38.96 29.10 -8.91
CA ASN A 56 39.36 29.47 -7.55
C ASN A 56 40.71 30.20 -7.54
N LEU A 57 41.66 29.74 -8.36
CA LEU A 57 42.97 30.39 -8.52
C LEU A 57 42.85 31.78 -9.13
N ASN A 58 42.08 31.93 -10.21
CA ASN A 58 41.87 33.22 -10.87
C ASN A 58 41.21 34.22 -9.92
N TYR A 59 40.24 33.77 -9.12
CA TYR A 59 39.66 34.62 -8.09
C TYR A 59 40.68 35.02 -7.03
N PHE A 60 41.44 34.07 -6.48
CA PHE A 60 42.46 34.37 -5.48
C PHE A 60 43.48 35.39 -5.99
N GLN A 61 43.88 35.29 -7.25
CA GLN A 61 44.78 36.25 -7.90
C GLN A 61 44.15 37.64 -8.11
N SER A 62 42.82 37.72 -8.22
CA SER A 62 42.10 38.99 -8.34
C SER A 62 41.92 39.74 -7.01
N LEU A 63 42.16 39.07 -5.87
CA LEU A 63 42.10 39.69 -4.54
C LEU A 63 43.26 40.65 -4.30
N SER A 64 43.08 41.59 -3.36
CA SER A 64 44.15 42.51 -2.96
C SER A 64 45.33 41.75 -2.32
N PRO A 65 46.57 42.29 -2.39
CA PRO A 65 47.72 41.66 -1.74
C PRO A 65 47.55 41.44 -0.22
N GLU A 66 46.79 42.32 0.43
CA GLU A 66 46.44 42.23 1.86
C GLU A 66 45.55 41.01 2.11
N ASP A 67 44.45 40.87 1.35
CA ASP A 67 43.53 39.72 1.46
C ASP A 67 44.22 38.39 1.11
N GLN A 68 45.09 38.39 0.09
CA GLN A 68 45.86 37.19 -0.27
C GLN A 68 46.79 36.75 0.86
N THR A 69 47.38 37.71 1.59
CA THR A 69 48.27 37.44 2.71
C THR A 69 47.47 36.90 3.90
N GLU A 70 46.35 37.52 4.22
CA GLU A 70 45.44 37.08 5.28
C GLU A 70 44.95 35.64 5.07
N LEU A 71 44.52 35.30 3.85
CA LEU A 71 44.10 33.94 3.50
C LEU A 71 45.22 32.91 3.64
N ARG A 72 46.46 33.26 3.25
CA ARG A 72 47.62 32.36 3.41
C ARG A 72 47.95 32.13 4.88
N GLU A 73 47.89 33.16 5.70
CA GLU A 73 48.11 33.03 7.15
C GLU A 73 47.03 32.19 7.81
N MET A 74 45.76 32.39 7.43
CA MET A 74 44.64 31.59 7.91
C MET A 74 44.80 30.12 7.52
N HIS A 75 45.16 29.84 6.27
CA HIS A 75 45.43 28.47 5.82
C HIS A 75 46.56 27.82 6.63
N LYS A 76 47.66 28.53 6.86
CA LYS A 76 48.76 28.02 7.72
C LYS A 76 48.30 27.70 9.14
N LYS A 77 47.46 28.55 9.74
CA LYS A 77 46.90 28.31 11.09
C LYS A 77 46.01 27.07 11.13
N ILE A 78 45.15 26.88 10.13
CA ILE A 78 44.27 25.70 10.02
C ILE A 78 45.10 24.42 9.81
N GLN A 79 46.16 24.50 8.99
CA GLN A 79 47.03 23.35 8.72
C GLN A 79 47.96 23.01 9.88
N GLY A 80 48.23 23.97 10.78
CA GLY A 80 49.18 23.84 11.88
C GLY A 80 48.76 22.88 12.99
N THR A 81 47.46 22.59 13.14
CA THR A 81 46.97 21.61 14.13
C THR A 81 45.95 20.64 13.51
N ASN A 82 45.97 19.39 13.95
CA ASN A 82 45.07 18.35 13.44
C ASN A 82 43.60 18.66 13.76
N ASP A 83 43.33 19.20 14.96
CA ASP A 83 41.96 19.50 15.40
C ASP A 83 41.32 20.62 14.58
N LEU A 84 42.07 21.69 14.27
CA LEU A 84 41.56 22.78 13.43
C LEU A 84 41.32 22.31 12.00
N ARG A 85 42.21 21.47 11.46
CA ARG A 85 42.03 20.85 10.15
C ARG A 85 40.77 19.99 10.10
N ASN A 86 40.54 19.15 11.11
CA ASN A 86 39.34 18.31 11.18
C ASN A 86 38.06 19.15 11.29
N MET A 87 38.05 20.16 12.16
CA MET A 87 36.92 21.08 12.29
C MET A 87 36.63 21.84 10.99
N PHE A 88 37.68 22.26 10.28
CA PHE A 88 37.54 22.93 8.99
C PHE A 88 36.95 21.99 7.92
N ASN A 89 37.38 20.73 7.89
CA ASN A 89 36.83 19.73 6.97
C ASN A 89 35.35 19.46 7.27
N ILE A 90 34.98 19.25 8.54
CA ILE A 90 33.57 19.06 8.96
C ILE A 90 32.72 20.27 8.54
N TYR A 91 33.26 21.48 8.67
CA TYR A 91 32.57 22.69 8.25
C TYR A 91 32.38 22.74 6.72
N CYS A 92 33.39 22.36 5.94
CA CYS A 92 33.28 22.29 4.48
C CYS A 92 32.23 21.26 4.04
N ASP A 93 32.28 20.06 4.61
CA ASP A 93 31.32 18.99 4.32
C ASP A 93 29.88 19.43 4.66
N TRP A 94 29.72 20.14 5.78
CA TRP A 94 28.43 20.72 6.14
C TRP A 94 27.98 21.81 5.16
N LEU A 95 28.85 22.72 4.74
CA LEU A 95 28.52 23.73 3.72
C LEU A 95 28.07 23.09 2.40
N ASP A 96 28.63 21.93 2.05
CA ASP A 96 28.24 21.20 0.85
C ASP A 96 26.84 20.59 0.96
N SER A 97 26.41 20.25 2.18
CA SER A 97 25.03 19.83 2.46
C SER A 97 24.00 20.95 2.33
N LEU A 98 24.42 22.22 2.36
CA LEU A 98 23.51 23.36 2.25
C LEU A 98 23.07 23.61 0.81
N THR A 99 21.88 24.20 0.68
CA THR A 99 21.39 24.68 -0.62
C THR A 99 22.21 25.89 -1.11
N PRO A 100 22.23 26.16 -2.43
CA PRO A 100 22.97 27.31 -2.97
C PRO A 100 22.56 28.67 -2.35
N TRP A 101 21.29 28.87 -1.97
CA TRP A 101 20.85 30.12 -1.36
C TRP A 101 21.34 30.24 0.09
N GLN A 102 21.29 29.16 0.88
CA GLN A 102 21.74 29.15 2.28
C GLN A 102 23.24 29.48 2.36
N ARG A 103 24.03 28.89 1.44
CA ARG A 103 25.45 29.21 1.34
C ARG A 103 25.68 30.70 0.98
N LYS A 104 24.90 31.25 0.04
CA LYS A 104 24.98 32.67 -0.35
C LYS A 104 24.65 33.59 0.83
N GLU A 105 23.60 33.27 1.58
CA GLU A 105 23.18 34.04 2.76
C GLU A 105 24.27 34.06 3.84
N LEU A 106 24.95 32.93 4.09
CA LEU A 106 26.10 32.88 5.00
C LEU A 106 27.27 33.76 4.53
N ALA A 107 27.54 33.80 3.23
CA ALA A 107 28.64 34.56 2.65
C ALA A 107 28.39 36.08 2.69
N GLU A 108 27.15 36.52 2.50
CA GLU A 108 26.76 37.93 2.52
C GLU A 108 26.63 38.49 3.96
N THR A 109 26.53 37.61 4.95
CA THR A 109 26.42 38.01 6.36
C THR A 109 27.77 38.43 6.93
N ASN A 110 27.90 39.72 7.27
CA ASN A 110 29.16 40.31 7.75
C ASN A 110 29.35 40.23 9.27
N SER A 111 28.26 40.05 10.02
CA SER A 111 28.31 39.93 11.49
C SER A 111 28.56 38.49 11.90
N VAL A 112 29.55 38.27 12.77
CA VAL A 112 29.83 36.94 13.35
C VAL A 112 28.60 36.40 14.09
N HIS A 113 27.88 37.26 14.82
CA HIS A 113 26.72 36.83 15.60
C HIS A 113 25.55 36.38 14.71
N GLU A 114 25.27 37.13 13.64
CA GLU A 114 24.23 36.78 12.66
C GLU A 114 24.60 35.52 11.90
N ARG A 115 25.88 35.36 11.53
CA ARG A 115 26.36 34.15 10.85
C ARG A 115 26.20 32.91 11.74
N MET A 116 26.49 33.02 13.04
CA MET A 116 26.26 31.93 13.99
C MET A 116 24.76 31.59 14.15
N ALA A 117 23.89 32.59 14.15
CA ALA A 117 22.44 32.37 14.20
C ALA A 117 21.94 31.62 12.94
N LEU A 118 22.42 31.99 11.76
CA LEU A 118 22.11 31.29 10.50
C LEU A 118 22.62 29.84 10.50
N ILE A 119 23.86 29.62 10.97
CA ILE A 119 24.43 28.26 11.09
C ILE A 119 23.54 27.38 11.97
N ASN A 120 23.16 27.86 13.15
CA ASN A 120 22.32 27.11 14.07
C ASN A 120 20.95 26.78 13.46
N ARG A 121 20.34 27.77 12.80
CA ARG A 121 19.06 27.59 12.09
C ARG A 121 19.16 26.52 11.00
N PHE A 122 20.18 26.58 10.14
CA PHE A 122 20.34 25.60 9.05
C PHE A 122 20.68 24.20 9.57
N LEU A 123 21.43 24.09 10.67
CA LEU A 123 21.65 22.80 11.33
C LEU A 123 20.34 22.19 11.85
N GLU A 124 19.46 23.00 12.44
CA GLU A 124 18.14 22.56 12.90
C GLU A 124 17.24 22.14 11.73
N GLU A 125 17.19 22.95 10.66
CA GLU A 125 16.43 22.65 9.45
C GLU A 125 16.92 21.34 8.80
N ASN A 126 18.23 21.15 8.65
CA ASN A 126 18.80 19.93 8.08
C ASN A 126 18.48 18.69 8.93
N ARG A 127 18.58 18.78 10.27
CA ARG A 127 18.19 17.68 11.17
C ARG A 127 16.70 17.36 11.05
N ALA A 128 15.84 18.37 10.95
CA ALA A 128 14.41 18.17 10.78
C ALA A 128 14.11 17.45 9.46
N GLN A 129 14.75 17.84 8.36
CA GLN A 129 14.60 17.18 7.06
C GLN A 129 15.12 15.74 7.07
N GLU A 130 16.28 15.49 7.70
CA GLU A 130 16.84 14.14 7.80
C GLU A 130 15.93 13.22 8.62
N ASN A 131 15.36 13.72 9.71
CA ASN A 131 14.40 12.98 10.52
C ASN A 131 13.11 12.68 9.75
N GLN A 132 12.60 13.64 8.98
CA GLN A 132 11.44 13.41 8.10
C GLN A 132 11.75 12.34 7.05
N LYS A 133 12.92 12.43 6.39
CA LYS A 133 13.36 11.44 5.40
C LYS A 133 13.46 10.05 6.02
N LYS A 134 14.09 9.92 7.18
CA LYS A 134 14.17 8.64 7.93
C LYS A 134 12.80 8.06 8.26
N MET A 135 11.86 8.91 8.67
CA MET A 135 10.48 8.47 8.93
C MET A 135 9.79 7.96 7.66
N PHE A 136 9.93 8.66 6.53
CA PHE A 136 9.38 8.21 5.25
C PHE A 136 10.04 6.93 4.73
N ASP A 137 11.36 6.81 4.87
CA ASP A 137 12.11 5.62 4.47
C ASP A 137 11.66 4.41 5.32
N GLN A 138 11.49 4.58 6.64
CA GLN A 138 10.95 3.53 7.52
C GLN A 138 9.53 3.11 7.12
N LEU A 139 8.63 4.07 6.83
CA LEU A 139 7.27 3.75 6.38
C LEU A 139 7.28 2.99 5.05
N ARG A 140 8.17 3.35 4.12
CA ARG A 140 8.33 2.65 2.84
C ARG A 140 8.88 1.24 3.04
N GLU A 141 9.86 1.05 3.92
CA GLU A 141 10.41 -0.26 4.24
C GLU A 141 9.34 -1.16 4.89
N GLU A 142 8.55 -0.62 5.82
CA GLU A 142 7.42 -1.33 6.43
C GLU A 142 6.36 -1.70 5.39
N GLU A 143 6.02 -0.79 4.47
CA GLU A 143 5.10 -1.07 3.37
C GLU A 143 5.61 -2.19 2.46
N LEU A 144 6.89 -2.16 2.08
CA LEU A 144 7.51 -3.20 1.27
C LEU A 144 7.55 -4.56 2.00
N SER A 145 7.87 -4.56 3.30
CA SER A 145 7.84 -5.77 4.12
C SER A 145 6.43 -6.34 4.21
N ASN A 146 5.43 -5.50 4.50
CA ASN A 146 4.03 -5.89 4.55
C ASN A 146 3.53 -6.43 3.20
N GLN A 147 3.96 -5.82 2.08
CA GLN A 147 3.67 -6.33 0.76
C GLN A 147 4.27 -7.73 0.57
N GLN A 148 5.56 -7.92 0.85
CA GLN A 148 6.26 -9.21 0.75
C GLN A 148 5.58 -10.31 1.58
N GLU A 149 5.22 -10.00 2.84
CA GLU A 149 4.49 -10.92 3.70
C GLU A 149 3.12 -11.28 3.12
N THR A 150 2.41 -10.29 2.57
CA THR A 150 1.13 -10.51 1.89
C THR A 150 1.32 -11.39 0.65
N GLU A 151 2.38 -11.21 -0.13
CA GLU A 151 2.66 -12.06 -1.29
C GLU A 151 2.99 -13.50 -0.89
N ALA A 152 3.85 -13.67 0.11
CA ALA A 152 4.23 -14.97 0.63
C ALA A 152 2.99 -15.72 1.15
N ARG A 153 2.11 -15.00 1.86
CA ARG A 153 0.83 -15.56 2.33
C ARG A 153 -0.10 -15.93 1.18
N LEU A 154 -0.26 -15.06 0.18
CA LEU A 154 -1.10 -15.34 -0.99
C LEU A 154 -0.60 -16.54 -1.79
N ALA A 155 0.72 -16.72 -1.90
CA ALA A 155 1.32 -17.87 -2.58
C ALA A 155 1.06 -19.20 -1.84
N GLN A 156 0.97 -19.15 -0.50
CA GLN A 156 0.70 -20.34 0.33
C GLN A 156 -0.80 -20.68 0.41
N LEU A 157 -1.68 -19.69 0.20
CA LEU A 157 -3.12 -19.82 0.41
C LEU A 157 -3.78 -20.97 -0.37
N PRO A 158 -3.48 -21.22 -1.66
CA PRO A 158 -4.08 -22.34 -2.38
C PRO A 158 -3.73 -23.70 -1.76
N ALA A 159 -2.51 -23.89 -1.28
CA ALA A 159 -2.09 -25.13 -0.62
C ALA A 159 -2.75 -25.29 0.76
N GLU A 160 -2.89 -24.20 1.51
CA GLU A 160 -3.62 -24.20 2.79
C GLU A 160 -5.10 -24.57 2.60
N ILE A 161 -5.76 -23.96 1.61
CA ILE A 161 -7.16 -24.26 1.29
C ILE A 161 -7.31 -25.72 0.84
N ALA A 162 -6.39 -26.21 0.01
CA ALA A 162 -6.39 -27.61 -0.43
C ALA A 162 -6.29 -28.57 0.77
N SER A 163 -5.38 -28.28 1.71
CA SER A 163 -5.25 -29.07 2.95
C SER A 163 -6.54 -29.08 3.77
N ILE A 164 -7.22 -27.94 3.89
CA ILE A 164 -8.51 -27.82 4.58
C ILE A 164 -9.61 -28.60 3.86
N LEU A 165 -9.64 -28.61 2.52
CA LEU A 165 -10.65 -29.30 1.72
C LEU A 165 -10.38 -30.82 1.56
N GLU A 166 -9.20 -31.30 1.90
CA GLU A 166 -8.80 -32.70 1.71
C GLU A 166 -9.75 -33.73 2.36
N PRO A 167 -10.24 -33.56 3.62
CA PRO A 167 -11.23 -34.50 4.19
C PRO A 167 -12.51 -34.61 3.36
N LEU A 168 -12.90 -33.50 2.73
CA LEU A 168 -14.07 -33.42 1.87
C LEU A 168 -13.78 -34.07 0.50
N ARG A 169 -12.60 -33.86 -0.08
CA ARG A 169 -12.14 -34.54 -1.30
C ARG A 169 -12.17 -36.06 -1.14
N GLN A 170 -11.67 -36.59 -0.02
CA GLN A 170 -11.62 -38.03 0.25
C GLN A 170 -13.01 -38.67 0.37
N LYS A 171 -13.98 -37.92 0.90
CA LYS A 171 -15.35 -38.41 1.08
C LYS A 171 -16.21 -38.28 -0.17
N MET A 172 -15.90 -37.30 -1.03
CA MET A 172 -16.61 -37.09 -2.29
C MET A 172 -16.27 -38.19 -3.29
N LYS A 173 -17.29 -38.95 -3.71
CA LYS A 173 -17.19 -39.81 -4.88
C LYS A 173 -17.38 -38.93 -6.11
N LEU A 174 -16.28 -38.42 -6.66
CA LEU A 174 -16.28 -37.63 -7.89
C LEU A 174 -16.37 -38.58 -9.09
N GLU A 175 -17.21 -38.24 -10.06
CA GLU A 175 -17.24 -38.94 -11.35
C GLU A 175 -15.87 -38.78 -12.05
N PRO A 176 -15.38 -39.79 -12.78
CA PRO A 176 -14.06 -39.74 -13.41
C PRO A 176 -13.86 -38.51 -14.32
N GLU A 177 -14.91 -38.11 -15.05
CA GLU A 177 -14.89 -36.92 -15.92
C GLU A 177 -14.69 -35.62 -15.12
N VAL A 178 -15.34 -35.52 -13.95
CA VAL A 178 -15.20 -34.35 -13.08
C VAL A 178 -13.81 -34.32 -12.46
N GLN A 179 -13.27 -35.47 -12.05
CA GLN A 179 -11.91 -35.54 -11.53
C GLN A 179 -10.87 -35.12 -12.58
N GLN A 180 -11.00 -35.62 -13.82
CA GLN A 180 -10.15 -35.19 -14.94
C GLN A 180 -10.24 -33.68 -15.18
N SER A 181 -11.45 -33.10 -15.13
CA SER A 181 -11.63 -31.65 -15.30
C SER A 181 -10.96 -30.85 -14.17
N LEU A 182 -10.98 -31.35 -12.94
CA LEU A 182 -10.31 -30.71 -11.80
C LEU A 182 -8.80 -30.79 -11.97
N ASP A 183 -8.25 -31.93 -12.36
CA ASP A 183 -6.80 -32.13 -12.48
C ASP A 183 -6.15 -31.24 -13.56
N LEU A 184 -6.94 -30.69 -14.50
CA LEU A 184 -6.49 -29.72 -15.51
C LEU A 184 -6.45 -28.26 -15.02
N LEU A 185 -7.12 -27.95 -13.91
CA LEU A 185 -7.20 -26.61 -13.35
C LEU A 185 -5.98 -26.32 -12.45
N ASP A 186 -5.68 -25.05 -12.22
CA ASP A 186 -4.69 -24.70 -11.19
C ASP A 186 -5.23 -25.05 -9.79
N GLN A 187 -4.35 -25.09 -8.79
CA GLN A 187 -4.74 -25.51 -7.43
C GLN A 187 -5.86 -24.65 -6.83
N GLN A 188 -5.93 -23.37 -7.19
CA GLN A 188 -6.92 -22.45 -6.63
C GLN A 188 -8.29 -22.65 -7.28
N ASP A 189 -8.31 -22.75 -8.60
CA ASP A 189 -9.50 -23.08 -9.39
C ASP A 189 -10.03 -24.47 -8.99
N GLN A 190 -9.13 -25.44 -8.77
CA GLN A 190 -9.47 -26.75 -8.20
C GLN A 190 -10.19 -26.62 -6.86
N ASN A 191 -9.65 -25.81 -5.93
CA ASN A 191 -10.24 -25.61 -4.61
C ASN A 191 -11.63 -24.98 -4.70
N ALA A 192 -11.79 -23.94 -5.53
CA ALA A 192 -13.08 -23.28 -5.76
C ALA A 192 -14.09 -24.26 -6.36
N ARG A 193 -13.70 -24.97 -7.42
CA ARG A 193 -14.58 -25.94 -8.09
C ARG A 193 -15.00 -27.08 -7.17
N LEU A 194 -14.07 -27.62 -6.40
CA LEU A 194 -14.33 -28.68 -5.41
C LEU A 194 -15.34 -28.20 -4.35
N LEU A 195 -15.14 -27.00 -3.79
CA LEU A 195 -16.06 -26.41 -2.82
C LEU A 195 -17.46 -26.22 -3.41
N ARG A 196 -17.56 -25.75 -4.66
CA ARG A 196 -18.84 -25.59 -5.36
C ARG A 196 -19.57 -26.92 -5.51
N ILE A 197 -18.89 -27.96 -6.03
CA ILE A 197 -19.49 -29.29 -6.22
C ILE A 197 -19.98 -29.85 -4.89
N ALA A 198 -19.22 -29.66 -3.81
CA ALA A 198 -19.59 -30.13 -2.49
C ALA A 198 -20.86 -29.45 -1.95
N LEU A 199 -20.96 -28.12 -2.10
CA LEU A 199 -22.15 -27.36 -1.73
C LEU A 199 -23.37 -27.77 -2.56
N GLU A 200 -23.20 -27.99 -3.87
CA GLU A 200 -24.27 -28.49 -4.73
C GLU A 200 -24.78 -29.87 -4.28
N GLN A 201 -23.87 -30.80 -3.97
CA GLN A 201 -24.22 -32.14 -3.50
C GLN A 201 -24.95 -32.10 -2.15
N GLU A 202 -24.45 -31.30 -1.21
CA GLU A 202 -25.06 -31.14 0.12
C GLU A 202 -26.45 -30.51 0.03
N PHE A 203 -26.63 -29.48 -0.81
CA PHE A 203 -27.90 -28.76 -0.92
C PHE A 203 -28.95 -29.42 -1.81
N LYS A 204 -28.56 -30.29 -2.76
CA LYS A 204 -29.48 -31.17 -3.49
C LYS A 204 -30.08 -32.23 -2.56
N LYS A 205 -29.27 -32.71 -1.61
CA LYS A 205 -29.62 -33.76 -0.65
C LYS A 205 -30.53 -33.28 0.48
N SER A 206 -30.31 -32.06 1.00
CA SER A 206 -31.09 -31.49 2.11
C SER A 206 -32.58 -31.21 1.84
N GLY A 207 -33.07 -31.42 0.62
CA GLY A 207 -34.49 -31.25 0.26
C GLY A 207 -35.37 -32.50 0.47
N ARG A 208 -34.81 -33.64 0.85
CA ARG A 208 -35.55 -34.90 1.11
C ARG A 208 -35.26 -35.32 2.55
N GLU A 209 -36.27 -35.86 3.27
CA GLU A 209 -36.05 -36.48 4.59
C GLU A 209 -34.93 -37.50 4.46
N GLN A 210 -33.79 -37.21 5.09
CA GLN A 210 -32.55 -37.96 4.87
C GLN A 210 -31.95 -38.44 6.18
N ASP A 211 -31.57 -39.71 6.17
CA ASP A 211 -30.73 -40.33 7.19
C ASP A 211 -29.39 -39.59 7.28
N GLU A 212 -28.90 -39.40 8.51
CA GLU A 212 -27.65 -38.68 8.78
C GLU A 212 -26.44 -39.25 8.04
N GLU A 213 -26.46 -40.56 7.72
CA GLU A 213 -25.40 -41.25 6.97
C GLU A 213 -25.25 -40.75 5.53
N SER A 214 -26.29 -40.10 4.97
CA SER A 214 -26.28 -39.62 3.59
C SER A 214 -25.68 -38.21 3.42
N LYS A 215 -25.46 -37.48 4.54
CA LYS A 215 -24.86 -36.14 4.55
C LYS A 215 -23.41 -36.18 4.08
N LEU A 216 -23.08 -35.36 3.08
CA LEU A 216 -21.69 -35.25 2.64
C LEU A 216 -20.87 -34.61 3.75
N VAL A 217 -21.41 -33.60 4.43
CA VAL A 217 -20.71 -32.84 5.47
C VAL A 217 -21.06 -33.36 6.86
N THR A 218 -20.21 -34.23 7.43
CA THR A 218 -20.38 -34.75 8.80
C THR A 218 -19.67 -33.87 9.83
N SER A 219 -20.14 -33.87 11.08
CA SER A 219 -19.55 -33.09 12.18
C SER A 219 -18.05 -33.38 12.37
N ASP A 220 -17.65 -34.65 12.29
CA ASP A 220 -16.24 -35.02 12.45
C ASP A 220 -15.36 -34.58 11.29
N MET A 221 -15.90 -34.60 10.07
CA MET A 221 -15.21 -34.03 8.90
C MET A 221 -14.99 -32.53 9.09
N VAL A 222 -16.01 -31.80 9.54
CA VAL A 222 -15.88 -30.35 9.80
C VAL A 222 -14.87 -30.05 10.91
N LYS A 223 -14.84 -30.83 11.99
CA LYS A 223 -13.81 -30.70 13.03
C LYS A 223 -12.41 -30.92 12.46
N GLU A 224 -12.26 -31.91 11.57
CA GLU A 224 -10.99 -32.18 10.91
C GLU A 224 -10.56 -31.04 9.97
N MET A 225 -11.49 -30.49 9.20
CA MET A 225 -11.24 -29.29 8.39
C MET A 225 -10.81 -28.10 9.26
N ILE A 226 -11.47 -27.87 10.41
CA ILE A 226 -11.09 -26.81 11.37
C ILE A 226 -9.68 -27.04 11.90
N ARG A 227 -9.31 -28.27 12.26
CA ARG A 227 -7.96 -28.58 12.77
C ARG A 227 -6.85 -28.22 11.79
N ARG A 228 -7.11 -28.35 10.49
CA ARG A 228 -6.17 -28.06 9.40
C ARG A 228 -5.99 -26.57 9.10
N ILE A 229 -6.81 -25.69 9.68
CA ILE A 229 -6.64 -24.23 9.54
C ILE A 229 -5.38 -23.79 10.28
N PRO A 230 -4.37 -23.21 9.60
CA PRO A 230 -3.09 -22.86 10.24
C PRO A 230 -3.26 -21.84 11.37
N ASN A 231 -4.11 -20.84 11.16
CA ASN A 231 -4.34 -19.76 12.11
C ASN A 231 -5.11 -20.23 13.37
N LYS A 232 -4.43 -20.21 14.53
CA LYS A 232 -4.98 -20.64 15.83
C LYS A 232 -6.17 -19.80 16.30
N GLU A 233 -6.18 -18.50 16.02
CA GLU A 233 -7.28 -17.61 16.42
C GLU A 233 -8.53 -17.88 15.60
N THR A 234 -8.36 -18.10 14.29
CA THR A 234 -9.46 -18.48 13.38
C THR A 234 -10.07 -19.81 13.82
N ARG A 235 -9.25 -20.81 14.18
CA ARG A 235 -9.72 -22.09 14.73
C ARG A 235 -10.58 -21.89 15.98
N LYS A 236 -10.05 -21.16 16.97
CA LYS A 236 -10.79 -20.84 18.20
C LYS A 236 -12.10 -20.10 17.94
N TRP A 237 -12.14 -19.24 16.93
CA TRP A 237 -13.38 -18.53 16.56
C TRP A 237 -14.41 -19.50 15.95
N LEU A 238 -13.98 -20.38 15.04
CA LEU A 238 -14.86 -21.40 14.44
C LEU A 238 -15.41 -22.38 15.47
N GLU A 239 -14.58 -22.81 16.44
CA GLU A 239 -14.97 -23.72 17.53
C GLU A 239 -15.99 -23.13 18.51
N LYS A 240 -16.13 -21.80 18.56
CA LYS A 240 -17.14 -21.12 19.40
C LYS A 240 -18.54 -21.13 18.77
N ILE A 241 -18.63 -21.38 17.47
CA ILE A 241 -19.92 -21.43 16.77
C ILE A 241 -20.67 -22.69 17.22
N PRO A 242 -22.01 -22.69 17.32
CA PRO A 242 -22.73 -23.91 17.64
C PRO A 242 -22.44 -25.03 16.63
N PRO A 243 -22.34 -26.31 17.06
CA PRO A 243 -21.99 -27.42 16.17
C PRO A 243 -22.85 -27.53 14.91
N GLN A 244 -24.14 -27.15 14.99
CA GLN A 244 -25.04 -27.16 13.83
C GLN A 244 -24.64 -26.15 12.74
N GLY A 245 -23.90 -25.09 13.10
CA GLY A 245 -23.44 -24.05 12.19
C GLY A 245 -22.00 -24.20 11.71
N HIS A 246 -21.22 -25.15 12.27
CA HIS A 246 -19.80 -25.30 11.95
C HIS A 246 -19.54 -25.48 10.45
N GLY A 247 -20.31 -26.36 9.77
CA GLY A 247 -20.10 -26.65 8.36
C GLY A 247 -20.22 -25.39 7.49
N MET A 248 -21.30 -24.62 7.70
CA MET A 248 -21.52 -23.36 6.99
C MET A 248 -20.46 -22.31 7.32
N ALA A 249 -20.04 -22.21 8.59
CA ALA A 249 -19.01 -21.27 8.99
C ALA A 249 -17.66 -21.58 8.33
N VAL A 250 -17.28 -22.86 8.26
CA VAL A 250 -16.07 -23.30 7.57
C VAL A 250 -16.15 -23.00 6.07
N PHE A 251 -17.29 -23.26 5.42
CA PHE A 251 -17.45 -22.94 4.00
C PHE A 251 -17.40 -21.43 3.72
N HIS A 252 -17.98 -20.60 4.58
CA HIS A 252 -17.84 -19.15 4.48
C HIS A 252 -16.39 -18.70 4.67
N PHE A 253 -15.67 -19.28 5.62
CA PHE A 253 -14.25 -19.01 5.83
C PHE A 253 -13.44 -19.34 4.57
N ILE A 254 -13.61 -20.54 4.02
CA ILE A 254 -12.90 -20.98 2.81
C ILE A 254 -13.25 -20.09 1.61
N HIS A 255 -14.55 -19.83 1.40
CA HIS A 255 -15.02 -18.91 0.35
C HIS A 255 -14.33 -17.54 0.45
N HIS A 256 -14.23 -16.99 1.67
CA HIS A 256 -13.59 -15.69 1.87
C HIS A 256 -12.08 -15.73 1.62
N GLN A 257 -11.38 -16.82 1.97
CA GLN A 257 -9.96 -16.98 1.62
C GLN A 257 -9.77 -17.05 0.09
N ILE A 258 -10.63 -17.81 -0.60
CA ILE A 258 -10.60 -17.89 -2.07
C ILE A 258 -10.86 -16.51 -2.69
N GLU A 259 -11.88 -15.80 -2.23
CA GLU A 259 -12.20 -14.45 -2.68
C GLU A 259 -11.05 -13.46 -2.44
N SER A 260 -10.40 -13.51 -1.27
CA SER A 260 -9.25 -12.66 -0.94
C SER A 260 -8.09 -12.92 -1.89
N TYR A 261 -7.81 -14.19 -2.20
CA TYR A 261 -6.78 -14.55 -3.17
C TYR A 261 -7.03 -13.87 -4.52
N TYR A 262 -8.21 -14.07 -5.10
CA TYR A 262 -8.52 -13.50 -6.40
C TYR A 262 -8.56 -11.98 -6.39
N ARG A 263 -9.06 -11.35 -5.31
CA ARG A 263 -9.11 -9.89 -5.17
C ARG A 263 -7.71 -9.28 -5.14
N ASP A 264 -6.79 -9.87 -4.37
CA ASP A 264 -5.47 -9.30 -4.18
C ASP A 264 -4.50 -9.71 -5.29
N PHE A 265 -4.69 -10.89 -5.89
CA PHE A 265 -3.98 -11.31 -7.09
C PHE A 265 -4.36 -10.45 -8.31
N ALA A 266 -5.65 -10.11 -8.47
CA ALA A 266 -6.13 -9.21 -9.52
C ALA A 266 -5.61 -7.76 -9.42
N LYS A 267 -5.23 -7.30 -8.21
CA LYS A 267 -4.60 -5.98 -8.00
C LYS A 267 -3.13 -5.94 -8.43
N LYS A 268 -2.48 -7.10 -8.55
CA LYS A 268 -1.04 -7.23 -8.86
C LYS A 268 -0.71 -7.27 -10.36
N GLY A 269 -1.67 -6.92 -11.23
CA GLY A 269 -1.38 -6.69 -12.64
C GLY A 269 -1.38 -7.92 -13.55
N GLN A 270 -1.70 -9.11 -13.04
CA GLN A 270 -2.19 -10.20 -13.91
C GLN A 270 -3.66 -9.96 -14.21
N GLU A 271 -3.93 -8.93 -15.01
CA GLU A 271 -5.24 -8.80 -15.61
C GLU A 271 -5.40 -9.95 -16.62
N PRO A 272 -6.52 -10.69 -16.58
CA PRO A 272 -6.79 -11.68 -17.60
C PRO A 272 -6.70 -11.03 -18.99
N THR A 273 -6.04 -11.71 -19.92
CA THR A 273 -5.89 -11.19 -21.27
C THR A 273 -7.26 -11.02 -21.92
N ILE A 274 -7.35 -10.16 -22.94
CA ILE A 274 -8.62 -9.96 -23.67
C ILE A 274 -9.13 -11.30 -24.21
N GLU A 275 -8.23 -12.16 -24.71
CA GLU A 275 -8.53 -13.51 -25.20
C GLU A 275 -9.14 -14.41 -24.11
N GLN A 276 -8.62 -14.36 -22.88
CA GLN A 276 -9.18 -15.10 -21.75
C GLN A 276 -10.58 -14.59 -21.37
N LEU A 277 -10.79 -13.27 -21.44
CA LEU A 277 -12.10 -12.68 -21.17
C LEU A 277 -13.11 -12.97 -22.29
N GLU A 278 -12.67 -13.07 -23.54
CA GLU A 278 -13.50 -13.46 -24.68
C GLU A 278 -13.94 -14.93 -24.60
N ASP A 279 -13.02 -15.85 -24.26
CA ASP A 279 -13.36 -17.27 -24.05
C ASP A 279 -14.39 -17.45 -22.91
N VAL A 280 -14.29 -16.64 -21.86
CA VAL A 280 -15.31 -16.59 -20.80
C VAL A 280 -16.63 -16.08 -21.34
N PHE A 281 -16.61 -14.96 -22.07
CA PHE A 281 -17.81 -14.38 -22.65
C PHE A 281 -18.54 -15.38 -23.53
N ASP A 282 -17.83 -16.10 -24.40
CA ASP A 282 -18.40 -17.07 -25.33
C ASP A 282 -19.11 -18.24 -24.62
N LYS A 283 -18.59 -18.64 -23.45
CA LYS A 283 -19.14 -19.71 -22.60
C LYS A 283 -20.34 -19.27 -21.75
N LEU A 284 -20.69 -17.98 -21.71
CA LEU A 284 -21.85 -17.50 -20.95
C LEU A 284 -23.17 -17.76 -21.69
N ASP A 285 -24.23 -18.04 -20.92
CA ASP A 285 -25.59 -18.13 -21.46
C ASP A 285 -26.02 -16.82 -22.12
N GLU A 286 -26.84 -16.89 -23.17
CA GLU A 286 -27.36 -15.72 -23.90
C GLU A 286 -28.03 -14.67 -22.99
N LYS A 287 -28.71 -15.14 -21.93
CA LYS A 287 -29.30 -14.24 -20.93
C LYS A 287 -28.25 -13.45 -20.16
N VAL A 288 -27.13 -14.08 -19.81
CA VAL A 288 -26.03 -13.45 -19.08
C VAL A 288 -25.23 -12.54 -20.01
N LYS A 289 -25.00 -12.96 -21.26
CA LYS A 289 -24.42 -12.10 -22.32
C LYS A 289 -25.24 -10.82 -22.50
N ALA A 290 -26.57 -10.94 -22.51
CA ALA A 290 -27.48 -9.79 -22.58
C ALA A 290 -27.41 -8.87 -21.34
N ASP A 291 -27.27 -9.44 -20.13
CA ASP A 291 -27.16 -8.68 -18.88
C ASP A 291 -25.80 -7.94 -18.73
N ILE A 292 -24.71 -8.51 -19.26
CA ILE A 292 -23.40 -7.83 -19.35
C ILE A 292 -23.49 -6.64 -20.32
N GLY A 293 -24.41 -6.73 -21.28
CA GLY A 293 -24.74 -5.70 -22.27
C GLY A 293 -23.98 -5.91 -23.59
N PRO A 294 -24.44 -5.26 -24.68
CA PRO A 294 -23.73 -5.29 -25.95
C PRO A 294 -22.30 -4.75 -25.78
N ALA A 295 -21.38 -5.19 -26.64
CA ALA A 295 -19.95 -4.82 -26.69
C ALA A 295 -19.63 -3.29 -26.71
N ASN A 296 -20.66 -2.44 -26.66
CA ASN A 296 -20.60 -0.98 -26.72
C ASN A 296 -20.61 -0.29 -25.34
N GLN A 297 -20.58 -1.03 -24.21
CA GLN A 297 -20.26 -0.41 -22.92
C GLN A 297 -18.79 0.05 -22.90
N PRO A 298 -18.42 1.05 -22.07
CA PRO A 298 -17.02 1.45 -21.93
C PRO A 298 -16.15 0.22 -21.66
N PRO A 299 -15.00 0.04 -22.37
CA PRO A 299 -14.18 -1.16 -22.28
C PRO A 299 -13.85 -1.57 -20.84
N GLU A 300 -13.69 -0.58 -19.96
CA GLU A 300 -13.46 -0.76 -18.52
C GLU A 300 -14.62 -1.42 -17.77
N ARG A 301 -15.88 -1.06 -18.06
CA ARG A 301 -17.04 -1.66 -17.38
C ARG A 301 -17.27 -3.08 -17.88
N PHE A 302 -17.11 -3.30 -19.19
CA PHE A 302 -17.18 -4.63 -19.81
C PHE A 302 -16.08 -5.55 -19.27
N LYS A 303 -14.81 -5.12 -19.28
CA LYS A 303 -13.69 -5.84 -18.66
C LYS A 303 -13.92 -6.10 -17.18
N ARG A 304 -14.45 -5.15 -16.42
CA ARG A 304 -14.75 -5.35 -15.00
C ARG A 304 -15.84 -6.39 -14.77
N LEU A 305 -16.89 -6.40 -15.59
CA LEU A 305 -17.96 -7.39 -15.52
C LEU A 305 -17.45 -8.77 -15.95
N LEU A 306 -16.68 -8.86 -17.03
CA LEU A 306 -16.09 -10.12 -17.48
C LEU A 306 -15.04 -10.66 -16.53
N LYS A 307 -14.18 -9.80 -15.96
CA LYS A 307 -13.25 -10.16 -14.88
C LYS A 307 -14.02 -10.64 -13.66
N LYS A 308 -15.16 -10.02 -13.33
CA LYS A 308 -16.06 -10.52 -12.29
C LYS A 308 -16.64 -11.89 -12.66
N TYR A 309 -17.04 -12.15 -13.90
CA TYR A 309 -17.55 -13.48 -14.31
C TYR A 309 -16.45 -14.55 -14.41
N TRP A 310 -15.25 -14.18 -14.84
CA TRP A 310 -14.07 -15.04 -14.89
C TRP A 310 -13.62 -15.43 -13.48
N LEU A 311 -13.51 -14.46 -12.57
CA LEU A 311 -13.20 -14.70 -11.16
C LEU A 311 -14.37 -15.38 -10.42
N ASN A 312 -15.63 -15.20 -10.86
CA ASN A 312 -16.83 -15.60 -10.11
C ASN A 312 -17.70 -16.71 -10.71
N GLN A 313 -17.28 -17.49 -11.72
CA GLN A 313 -18.14 -18.60 -12.14
C GLN A 313 -18.35 -19.60 -10.99
N ASP A 314 -17.27 -20.02 -10.33
CA ASP A 314 -17.38 -20.90 -9.16
C ASP A 314 -17.64 -20.11 -7.87
N LEU A 315 -16.95 -18.98 -7.64
CA LEU A 315 -17.16 -18.16 -6.44
C LEU A 315 -18.57 -17.58 -6.33
N GLY A 316 -19.14 -17.08 -7.44
CA GLY A 316 -20.49 -16.53 -7.47
C GLY A 316 -21.55 -17.60 -7.24
N GLU A 317 -21.34 -18.80 -7.78
CA GLU A 317 -22.21 -19.95 -7.51
C GLU A 317 -22.08 -20.43 -6.06
N ILE A 318 -20.87 -20.50 -5.50
CA ILE A 318 -20.65 -20.77 -4.06
C ILE A 318 -21.42 -19.76 -3.21
N GLU A 319 -21.26 -18.46 -3.48
CA GLU A 319 -21.96 -17.40 -2.75
C GLU A 319 -23.49 -17.53 -2.88
N ARG A 320 -23.99 -17.80 -4.09
CA ARG A 320 -25.43 -18.02 -4.34
C ARG A 320 -25.95 -19.22 -3.54
N LEU A 321 -25.21 -20.32 -3.51
CA LEU A 321 -25.55 -21.53 -2.78
C LEU A 321 -25.55 -21.27 -1.26
N LEU A 322 -24.50 -20.64 -0.72
CA LEU A 322 -24.41 -20.29 0.70
C LEU A 322 -25.55 -19.36 1.14
N ASN A 323 -25.87 -18.34 0.33
CA ASN A 323 -26.97 -17.42 0.58
C ASN A 323 -28.35 -18.10 0.49
N SER A 324 -28.51 -19.05 -0.43
CA SER A 324 -29.74 -19.83 -0.58
C SER A 324 -29.99 -20.70 0.66
N GLN A 325 -28.95 -21.32 1.21
CA GLN A 325 -29.06 -22.11 2.44
C GLN A 325 -29.43 -21.24 3.64
N ARG A 326 -28.77 -20.09 3.81
CA ARG A 326 -29.10 -19.13 4.88
C ARG A 326 -30.58 -18.72 4.86
N LYS A 327 -31.15 -18.51 3.67
CA LYS A 327 -32.58 -18.22 3.50
C LYS A 327 -33.46 -19.41 3.90
N ARG A 328 -33.10 -20.65 3.58
CA ARG A 328 -33.84 -21.85 4.03
C ARG A 328 -33.81 -21.98 5.55
N ASP A 329 -32.64 -21.86 6.17
CA ASP A 329 -32.48 -22.00 7.62
C ASP A 329 -33.27 -20.93 8.38
N SER A 330 -33.33 -19.70 7.84
CA SER A 330 -34.14 -18.62 8.41
C SER A 330 -35.66 -18.86 8.30
N ARG A 331 -36.12 -19.60 7.29
CA ARG A 331 -37.53 -19.97 7.09
C ARG A 331 -37.93 -21.23 7.87
N GLY A 332 -36.97 -22.12 8.11
CA GLY A 332 -37.16 -23.41 8.77
C GLY A 332 -37.21 -23.34 10.30
N ARG A 333 -36.80 -22.21 10.91
CA ARG A 333 -37.17 -21.95 12.30
C ARG A 333 -38.69 -21.78 12.34
N PRO A 334 -39.44 -22.63 13.08
CA PRO A 334 -40.83 -22.37 13.42
C PRO A 334 -40.87 -21.29 14.51
N GLY A 335 -40.22 -20.16 14.22
CA GLY A 335 -40.24 -18.99 15.04
C GLY A 335 -41.39 -18.16 14.56
N GLY A 336 -42.48 -18.21 15.31
CA GLY A 336 -43.36 -17.08 15.48
C GLY A 336 -43.73 -16.38 14.19
N ARG A 337 -44.97 -16.59 13.79
CA ARG A 337 -45.82 -15.41 13.71
C ARG A 337 -45.58 -14.63 15.01
N SER A 338 -44.59 -13.75 15.00
CA SER A 338 -44.64 -12.50 15.70
C SER A 338 -45.88 -11.85 15.09
N ARG A 339 -47.04 -12.29 15.61
CA ARG A 339 -48.11 -11.40 15.91
C ARG A 339 -47.41 -10.33 16.74
N HIS A 340 -46.84 -9.34 16.06
CA HIS A 340 -47.20 -7.98 16.40
C HIS A 340 -48.73 -7.96 16.39
N ARG A 341 -49.33 -8.49 17.47
CA ARG A 341 -50.42 -7.83 18.15
C ARG A 341 -49.93 -6.41 18.24
N ARG A 342 -50.39 -5.57 17.31
CA ARG A 342 -50.45 -4.15 17.57
C ARG A 342 -51.00 -4.03 18.98
N PRO A 343 -50.33 -3.33 19.91
CA PRO A 343 -50.87 -3.06 21.23
C PRO A 343 -52.15 -2.19 21.23
N ASP A 344 -52.81 -1.97 20.07
CA ASP A 344 -53.75 -0.86 19.89
C ASP A 344 -55.22 -1.26 19.59
N ASP A 345 -55.59 -2.54 19.68
CA ASP A 345 -57.01 -2.94 19.52
C ASP A 345 -57.82 -2.93 20.83
N ASP A 346 -57.33 -2.24 21.88
CA ASP A 346 -58.08 -2.01 23.13
C ASP A 346 -58.38 -0.51 23.37
N ARG A 347 -58.66 0.23 22.29
CA ARG A 347 -59.28 1.57 22.35
C ARG A 347 -60.73 1.57 21.86
N SER A 348 -61.51 0.56 22.26
CA SER A 348 -62.96 0.68 22.39
C SER A 348 -63.32 1.39 23.70
N ARG A 349 -63.11 2.71 23.74
CA ARG A 349 -63.84 3.69 24.60
C ARG A 349 -63.14 5.04 24.47
N PHE A 350 -63.59 5.88 23.56
CA PHE A 350 -63.87 7.30 23.79
C PHE A 350 -64.47 7.83 22.48
N GLY A 351 -65.70 8.33 22.60
CA GLY A 351 -66.58 8.64 21.48
C GLY A 351 -66.00 9.67 20.52
N SER A 352 -66.10 9.37 19.23
CA SER A 352 -66.16 10.42 18.21
C SER A 352 -67.64 10.78 18.01
N PRO A 353 -68.02 12.07 18.10
CA PRO A 353 -69.40 12.48 17.83
C PRO A 353 -69.75 12.24 16.35
N PRO A 354 -71.04 12.02 16.05
CA PRO A 354 -71.49 11.73 14.69
C PRO A 354 -71.21 12.92 13.77
N ARG A 355 -70.60 12.65 12.61
CA ARG A 355 -70.49 13.64 11.53
C ARG A 355 -71.87 13.89 10.92
N PRO A 356 -72.26 15.15 10.67
CA PRO A 356 -73.48 15.46 9.95
C PRO A 356 -73.35 15.07 8.48
N ASN A 357 -74.42 14.49 7.95
CA ASN A 357 -74.61 14.16 6.53
C ASN A 357 -74.46 15.42 5.67
N PRO A 358 -73.59 15.43 4.64
CA PRO A 358 -73.69 16.42 3.59
C PRO A 358 -74.87 16.07 2.67
N SER A 359 -75.81 17.02 2.62
CA SER A 359 -76.94 17.10 1.71
C SER A 359 -76.50 16.96 0.26
N SER A 360 -77.23 16.14 -0.46
CA SER A 360 -77.36 16.13 -1.91
C SER A 360 -77.83 17.50 -2.41
N ASP A 361 -77.01 18.19 -3.19
CA ASP A 361 -77.50 19.03 -4.29
C ASP A 361 -76.36 19.45 -5.22
N GLU A 362 -76.76 19.77 -6.45
CA GLU A 362 -75.99 20.36 -7.55
C GLU A 362 -75.24 19.40 -8.50
N ARG A 363 -76.00 18.94 -9.50
CA ARG A 363 -75.49 18.75 -10.88
C ARG A 363 -75.29 20.13 -11.52
N PRO A 364 -74.24 20.36 -12.32
CA PRO A 364 -74.28 21.38 -13.35
C PRO A 364 -74.96 20.79 -14.60
N LYS A 365 -75.84 21.60 -15.19
CA LYS A 365 -76.20 21.53 -16.61
C LYS A 365 -75.22 22.39 -17.40
N ASP A 366 -75.07 21.98 -18.66
CA ASP A 366 -74.39 22.58 -19.81
C ASP A 366 -72.87 22.34 -19.94
#